data_AF-A0A2U0HW75-F1
#
_entry.id   AF-A0A2U0HW75-F1
#
_cell.length_a   1.000
_cell.length_b   1.000
_cell.length_c   1.000
_cell.angle_alpha   90.00
_cell.angle_beta   90.00
_cell.angle_gamma   90.00
#
_symmetry.space_group_name_H-M   'P 1'
#
loop_
_entity.id
_entity.type
_entity.pdbx_description
1 polymer ?
#
loop_
_entity_poly.entity_id
_entity_poly.type
_entity_poly.pdbx_seq_one_letter_code
_entity_poly.pdbx_strand_id
1 'polypeptide(L)'
;MCLIPNGIVKEFSGVVYDVDNKKYYYFKNSKKYPRQLSVTENYPYPNDNYYKFVIDNFRNRKIDYLKKLGEISNLSGYTANESIYGINLKSGAKKRYTFRGFLFMNGKPTRDIKPKN
;
A
#
# COMPACT_ATOMS: atom_id res chain seq x y z
N MET A 1 30.70 2.77 3.54
CA MET A 1 30.40 1.34 3.31
C MET A 1 29.80 0.80 4.60
N CYS A 2 28.53 0.41 4.61
CA CYS A 2 27.89 -0.18 5.80
C CYS A 2 27.67 -1.68 5.52
N LEU A 3 28.40 -2.53 6.23
CA LEU A 3 28.30 -3.99 6.12
C LEU A 3 27.10 -4.44 6.94
N ILE A 4 26.00 -4.80 6.28
CA ILE A 4 24.85 -5.43 6.95
C ILE A 4 25.11 -6.95 6.99
N PRO A 5 25.11 -7.59 8.18
CA PRO A 5 25.43 -9.00 8.35
C PRO A 5 24.53 -9.89 7.49
N ASN A 6 24.95 -11.14 7.26
CA ASN A 6 24.21 -12.21 6.57
C ASN A 6 22.86 -12.47 7.27
N GLY A 7 21.88 -11.61 7.03
CA GLY A 7 20.60 -11.56 7.71
C GLY A 7 19.48 -12.00 6.79
N ILE A 8 18.68 -12.95 7.29
CA ILE A 8 17.43 -13.49 6.74
C ILE A 8 16.76 -12.49 5.78
N VAL A 9 16.78 -12.82 4.49
CA VAL A 9 16.15 -12.01 3.46
C VAL A 9 14.65 -12.26 3.55
N LYS A 10 13.94 -11.34 4.20
CA LYS A 10 12.48 -11.38 4.31
C LYS A 10 11.90 -11.04 2.96
N GLU A 11 11.08 -11.93 2.41
CA GLU A 11 10.32 -11.62 1.20
C GLU A 11 9.29 -10.54 1.54
N PHE A 12 9.25 -9.50 0.72
CA PHE A 12 8.24 -8.47 0.83
C PHE A 12 7.94 -7.94 -0.56
N SER A 13 6.72 -7.46 -0.73
CA SER A 13 6.32 -6.72 -1.92
C SER A 13 5.48 -5.53 -1.52
N GLY A 14 5.48 -4.51 -2.37
CA GLY A 14 4.65 -3.34 -2.15
C GLY A 14 4.48 -2.52 -3.42
N VAL A 15 3.68 -1.48 -3.28
CA VAL A 15 3.32 -0.57 -4.34
C VAL A 15 3.72 0.84 -3.95
N VAL A 16 4.38 1.55 -4.85
CA VAL A 16 4.66 2.98 -4.73
C VAL A 16 3.92 3.70 -5.84
N TYR A 17 3.35 4.86 -5.50
CA TYR A 17 2.88 5.82 -6.50
C TYR A 17 3.77 7.05 -6.46
N ASP A 18 4.42 7.32 -7.59
CA ASP A 18 5.16 8.54 -7.82
C ASP A 18 4.21 9.66 -8.22
N VAL A 19 4.14 10.66 -7.35
CA VAL A 19 3.21 11.78 -7.49
C VAL A 19 3.61 12.69 -8.66
N ASP A 20 4.91 12.88 -8.88
CA ASP A 20 5.44 13.81 -9.88
C ASP A 20 5.24 13.22 -11.29
N ASN A 21 5.54 11.92 -11.46
CA ASN A 21 5.42 11.22 -12.75
C ASN A 21 4.07 10.53 -12.98
N LYS A 22 3.16 10.62 -12.00
CA LYS A 22 1.83 9.97 -12.01
C LYS A 22 1.86 8.47 -12.34
N LYS A 23 2.85 7.76 -11.83
CA LYS A 23 3.16 6.38 -12.20
C LYS A 23 3.19 5.46 -10.98
N TYR A 24 2.73 4.23 -11.14
CA TYR A 24 2.86 3.21 -10.11
C TYR A 24 4.05 2.32 -10.38
N TYR A 25 4.68 1.88 -9.29
CA TYR A 25 5.79 0.94 -9.30
C TYR A 25 5.45 -0.22 -8.37
N TYR A 26 5.63 -1.44 -8.86
CA TYR A 26 5.63 -2.62 -8.00
C TYR A 26 7.07 -2.94 -7.63
N PHE A 27 7.32 -3.15 -6.34
CA PHE A 27 8.60 -3.66 -5.89
C PHE A 27 8.44 -4.99 -5.18
N LYS A 28 9.38 -5.90 -5.42
CA LYS A 28 9.47 -7.18 -4.74
C LYS A 28 10.92 -7.44 -4.33
N ASN A 29 11.09 -7.89 -3.09
CA ASN A 29 12.32 -8.52 -2.62
C ASN A 29 12.06 -10.03 -2.48
N SER A 30 12.97 -10.84 -3.01
CA SER A 30 12.85 -12.30 -3.00
C SER A 30 14.09 -12.94 -2.38
N LYS A 31 13.95 -14.16 -1.84
CA LYS A 31 15.12 -14.92 -1.37
C LYS A 31 16.09 -15.29 -2.50
N LYS A 32 15.59 -15.41 -3.74
CA LYS A 32 16.39 -15.75 -4.94
C LYS A 32 17.33 -14.60 -5.34
N TYR A 33 16.92 -13.36 -5.11
CA TYR A 33 17.70 -12.16 -5.41
C TYR A 33 17.71 -11.23 -4.19
N PRO A 34 18.43 -11.62 -3.13
CA PRO A 34 18.40 -10.91 -1.87
C PRO A 34 18.95 -9.49 -2.02
N ARG A 35 18.20 -8.49 -1.56
CA ARG A 35 18.55 -7.05 -1.63
C ARG A 35 18.57 -6.45 -3.05
N GLN A 36 18.18 -7.20 -4.09
CA GLN A 36 17.85 -6.63 -5.40
C GLN A 36 16.37 -6.29 -5.42
N LEU A 37 16.06 -5.00 -5.25
CA LEU A 37 14.71 -4.49 -5.40
C LEU A 37 14.36 -4.53 -6.90
N SER A 38 13.57 -5.50 -7.33
CA SER A 38 13.05 -5.51 -8.70
C SER A 38 11.89 -4.53 -8.76
N VAL A 39 12.03 -3.49 -9.57
CA VAL A 39 10.97 -2.51 -9.85
C VAL A 39 10.36 -2.84 -11.20
N THR A 40 9.06 -3.15 -11.22
CA THR A 40 8.32 -3.22 -12.48
C THR A 40 7.74 -1.85 -12.77
N GLU A 41 8.31 -1.16 -13.76
CA GLU A 41 7.90 0.20 -14.12
C GLU A 41 6.60 0.21 -14.93
N ASN A 42 6.30 -0.83 -15.70
CA ASN A 42 5.12 -0.85 -16.56
C ASN A 42 4.06 -1.84 -16.08
N TYR A 43 3.82 -1.91 -14.76
CA TYR A 43 2.75 -2.74 -14.24
C TYR A 43 1.41 -1.99 -14.42
N PRO A 44 0.51 -2.44 -15.32
CA PRO A 44 -0.83 -1.89 -15.37
C PRO A 44 -1.49 -2.28 -14.05
N TYR A 45 -1.71 -1.32 -13.15
CA TYR A 45 -2.50 -1.58 -11.95
C TYR A 45 -3.97 -1.54 -12.36
N PRO A 46 -4.63 -2.69 -12.50
CA PRO A 46 -6.04 -2.71 -12.86
C PRO A 46 -6.86 -2.00 -11.76
N ASN A 47 -8.01 -1.46 -12.15
CA ASN A 47 -8.92 -0.80 -11.20
C ASN A 47 -9.41 -1.74 -10.10
N ASP A 48 -9.26 -3.05 -10.30
CA ASP A 48 -9.56 -4.07 -9.31
C ASP A 48 -8.44 -4.37 -8.29
N ASN A 49 -7.34 -3.59 -8.32
CA ASN A 49 -6.24 -3.75 -7.40
C ASN A 49 -6.44 -3.00 -6.07
N TYR A 50 -6.33 -3.74 -4.96
CA TYR A 50 -6.45 -3.20 -3.60
C TYR A 50 -5.49 -2.05 -3.28
N TYR A 51 -4.20 -2.21 -3.58
CA TYR A 51 -3.20 -1.20 -3.25
C TYR A 51 -3.42 0.10 -4.03
N LYS A 52 -3.81 -0.02 -5.31
CA LYS A 52 -4.21 1.14 -6.12
C LYS A 52 -5.39 1.88 -5.48
N PHE A 53 -6.45 1.16 -5.09
CA PHE A 53 -7.61 1.74 -4.41
C PHE A 53 -7.22 2.48 -3.12
N VAL A 54 -6.39 1.88 -2.28
CA VAL A 54 -5.90 2.49 -1.03
C VAL A 54 -5.11 3.76 -1.31
N ILE A 55 -4.15 3.71 -2.25
CA ILE A 55 -3.30 4.85 -2.62
C ILE A 55 -4.13 6.00 -3.18
N ASP A 56 -5.11 5.72 -4.05
CA ASP A 56 -5.94 6.76 -4.64
C ASP A 56 -6.84 7.44 -3.61
N ASN A 57 -7.43 6.67 -2.70
CA ASN A 57 -8.19 7.25 -1.59
C ASN A 57 -7.30 8.10 -0.66
N PHE A 58 -6.09 7.65 -0.36
CA PHE A 58 -5.13 8.43 0.42
C PHE A 58 -4.77 9.76 -0.24
N ARG A 59 -4.45 9.73 -1.55
CA ARG A 59 -4.14 10.93 -2.34
C ARG A 59 -5.32 11.91 -2.37
N ASN A 60 -6.53 11.38 -2.42
CA ASN A 60 -7.77 12.16 -2.35
C ASN A 60 -8.17 12.55 -0.92
N ARG A 61 -7.27 12.42 0.08
CA ARG A 61 -7.47 12.76 1.49
C ARG A 61 -8.61 11.97 2.16
N LYS A 62 -9.00 10.81 1.63
CA LYS A 62 -10.07 9.94 2.14
C LYS A 62 -9.56 8.92 3.17
N ILE A 63 -8.68 9.33 4.09
CA ILE A 63 -8.13 8.41 5.11
C ILE A 63 -9.20 7.89 6.06
N ASP A 64 -10.12 8.74 6.50
CA ASP A 64 -11.17 8.30 7.42
C ASP A 64 -12.14 7.30 6.78
N TYR A 65 -12.32 7.38 5.46
CA TYR A 65 -13.06 6.38 4.71
C TYR A 65 -12.36 5.01 4.76
N LEU A 66 -11.03 4.96 4.53
CA LEU A 66 -10.26 3.72 4.63
C LEU A 66 -10.30 3.12 6.05
N LYS A 67 -10.21 3.96 7.09
CA LYS A 67 -10.34 3.51 8.48
C LYS A 67 -11.70 2.87 8.75
N LYS A 68 -12.79 3.53 8.31
CA LYS A 68 -14.14 3.01 8.45
C LYS A 68 -14.34 1.69 7.73
N LEU A 69 -13.80 1.53 6.51
CA LEU A 69 -13.83 0.26 5.78
C LEU A 69 -13.19 -0.87 6.60
N GLY A 70 -12.05 -0.58 7.24
CA GLY A 70 -11.38 -1.52 8.14
C GLY A 70 -12.17 -1.84 9.41
N GLU A 71 -12.85 -0.86 10.00
CA GLU A 71 -13.67 -1.05 11.21
C GLU A 71 -14.88 -1.96 10.98
N ILE A 72 -15.55 -1.79 9.83
CA ILE A 72 -16.72 -2.60 9.49
C ILE A 72 -16.34 -3.93 8.84
N SER A 73 -15.06 -4.21 8.63
CA SER A 73 -14.62 -5.45 8.00
C SER A 73 -14.76 -6.61 8.99
N ASN A 74 -15.61 -7.60 8.68
CA ASN A 74 -15.71 -8.84 9.45
C ASN A 74 -14.64 -9.86 9.01
N LEU A 75 -13.37 -9.44 8.94
CA LEU A 75 -12.25 -10.39 8.77
C LEU A 75 -12.11 -11.19 10.08
N SER A 76 -12.90 -12.23 10.24
CA SER A 76 -12.83 -13.15 11.37
C SER A 76 -11.47 -13.84 11.38
N GLY A 77 -10.66 -13.61 12.41
CA GLY A 77 -9.46 -14.39 12.71
C GLY A 77 -8.11 -13.80 12.30
N TYR A 78 -8.07 -12.69 11.53
CA TYR A 78 -6.79 -12.05 11.17
C TYR A 78 -6.96 -10.52 11.07
N THR A 79 -6.54 -9.80 12.12
CA THR A 79 -6.48 -8.34 12.14
C THR A 79 -5.18 -7.86 11.47
N ALA A 80 -5.07 -8.06 10.16
CA ALA A 80 -3.99 -7.45 9.39
C ALA A 80 -4.17 -5.92 9.44
N ASN A 81 -3.21 -5.22 10.05
CA ASN A 81 -3.15 -3.76 9.99
C ASN A 81 -2.33 -3.37 8.76
N GLU A 82 -2.90 -2.49 7.95
CA GLU A 82 -2.24 -1.90 6.80
C GLU A 82 -1.63 -0.55 7.19
N SER A 83 -0.51 -0.20 6.56
CA SER A 83 0.12 1.11 6.73
C SER A 83 0.39 1.74 5.37
N ILE A 84 0.00 3.00 5.20
CA ILE A 84 0.35 3.83 4.05
C ILE A 84 1.24 5.00 4.47
N TYR A 85 2.26 5.27 3.67
CA TYR A 85 3.26 6.28 3.92
C TYR A 85 3.20 7.35 2.81
N GLY A 86 3.12 8.61 3.21
CA GLY A 86 3.38 9.75 2.33
C GLY A 86 4.77 10.29 2.61
N ILE A 87 5.65 10.31 1.61
CA ILE A 87 7.03 10.76 1.74
C ILE A 87 7.26 11.89 0.74
N ASN A 88 7.64 13.07 1.23
CA ASN A 88 8.12 14.16 0.38
C ASN A 88 9.65 14.13 0.36
N LEU A 89 10.23 13.78 -0.79
CA LEU A 89 11.69 13.67 -0.94
C LEU A 89 12.39 15.03 -0.96
N LYS A 90 11.70 16.13 -1.32
CA LYS A 90 12.27 17.48 -1.38
C LYS A 90 12.36 18.11 0.00
N SER A 91 11.30 17.99 0.82
CA SER A 91 11.26 18.56 2.17
C SER A 91 11.64 17.58 3.28
N GLY A 92 11.79 16.29 2.96
CA GLY A 92 12.01 15.23 3.95
C GLY A 92 10.79 14.88 4.80
N ALA A 93 9.64 15.54 4.60
CA ALA A 93 8.44 15.32 5.39
C ALA A 93 7.88 13.91 5.19
N LYS A 94 7.50 13.25 6.29
CA LYS A 94 6.94 11.89 6.29
C LYS A 94 5.62 11.87 7.05
N LYS A 95 4.60 11.24 6.49
CA LYS A 95 3.32 10.96 7.13
C LYS A 95 3.04 9.47 7.06
N ARG A 96 2.49 8.91 8.14
CA ARG A 96 2.10 7.51 8.23
C ARG A 96 0.65 7.43 8.70
N TYR A 97 -0.14 6.61 8.04
CA TYR A 97 -1.48 6.24 8.48
C TYR A 97 -1.60 4.73 8.58
N THR A 98 -2.20 4.25 9.66
CA THR A 98 -2.50 2.83 9.88
C THR A 98 -4.00 2.65 9.92
N PHE A 99 -4.51 1.57 9.33
CA PHE A 99 -5.92 1.19 9.36
C PHE A 99 -6.05 -0.34 9.31
N ARG A 100 -7.18 -0.87 9.75
CA ARG A 100 -7.46 -2.31 9.65
C ARG A 100 -7.68 -2.69 8.19
N GLY A 101 -7.16 -3.84 7.78
CA GLY A 101 -7.42 -4.43 6.47
C GLY A 101 -8.92 -4.67 6.27
N PHE A 102 -9.35 -4.64 5.01
CA PHE A 102 -10.73 -4.88 4.63
C PHE A 102 -10.82 -5.71 3.36
N LEU A 103 -11.89 -6.48 3.24
CA LEU A 103 -12.15 -7.29 2.08
C LEU A 103 -12.40 -6.42 0.85
N PHE A 104 -11.70 -6.73 -0.24
CA PHE A 104 -11.75 -6.01 -1.50
C PHE A 104 -11.82 -7.02 -2.64
N MET A 105 -12.88 -6.93 -3.43
CA MET A 105 -13.17 -7.86 -4.52
C MET A 105 -13.71 -7.09 -5.72
N ASN A 106 -13.30 -7.48 -6.92
CA ASN A 106 -13.80 -6.91 -8.18
C ASN A 106 -13.72 -5.37 -8.21
N GLY A 107 -12.66 -4.79 -7.63
CA GLY A 107 -12.41 -3.34 -7.62
C GLY A 107 -13.21 -2.49 -6.67
N LYS A 108 -13.86 -3.11 -5.69
CA LYS A 108 -14.52 -2.37 -4.62
C LYS A 108 -14.44 -3.09 -3.27
N PRO A 109 -14.60 -2.35 -2.16
CA PRO A 109 -14.81 -2.97 -0.87
C PRO A 109 -16.06 -3.85 -0.90
N THR A 110 -16.03 -5.01 -0.22
CA THR A 110 -17.20 -5.90 -0.16
C THR A 110 -18.34 -5.36 0.70
N ARG A 111 -18.06 -4.34 1.52
CA ARG A 111 -19.05 -3.56 2.25
C ARG A 111 -18.94 -2.10 1.83
N ASP A 112 -20.03 -1.55 1.29
CA ASP A 112 -20.09 -0.16 0.90
C ASP A 112 -20.32 0.74 2.12
N ILE A 113 -19.49 1.78 2.24
CA ILE A 113 -19.70 2.90 3.15
C ILE A 113 -19.91 4.12 2.27
N LYS A 114 -21.04 4.81 2.41
CA LYS A 114 -21.21 6.10 1.75
C LYS A 114 -20.20 7.08 2.35
N PRO A 115 -19.28 7.65 1.56
CA PRO A 115 -18.42 8.73 2.06
C PRO A 115 -19.35 9.87 2.50
N LYS A 116 -19.14 10.41 3.70
CA LYS A 116 -19.77 11.69 4.06
C LYS A 116 -19.17 12.74 3.13
N ASN A 117 -20.05 13.42 2.37
CA ASN A 117 -19.72 14.59 1.57
C ASN A 117 -19.15 15.69 2.46
#